data_AF-A0A1H2Y0P0-F1
#
_entry.id   AF-A0A1H2Y0P0-F1
#
_cell.length_a   1.000
_cell.length_b   1.000
_cell.length_c   1.000
_cell.angle_alpha   90.00
_cell.angle_beta   90.00
_cell.angle_gamma   90.00
#
_symmetry.space_group_name_H-M   'P 1'
#
loop_
_entity.id
_entity.type
_entity.pdbx_description
1 polymer ?
#
loop_
_entity_poly.entity_id
_entity_poly.type
_entity_poly.pdbx_seq_one_letter_code
_entity_poly.pdbx_strand_id
1 'polypeptide(L)'
;MKSIRKSCEKVLLWTFLLLAFSCSKEENPDLGEVDVLPPEIPLEEFETDAGEIGISISGREIAKKGYTPFSALLNFENTNAINDTVISFDALNNLANLTLKNEQLNSDRESELKEGVAVEVTILDEDANVLASQNFTKLSFASSPSERPINADQLDDLFASVSLREDLKYYMQIVNNNNSVFGVPSSQNYTNTSNLATTVVFREDLDYSQNAAFSMENNTTYFFKKIPGNEDYYSIGVHNNNDLHYFYMINSELRIQSKANLVQNGINTPVEDYPNYWFRILKEGPGLFKIVPNGADFPLIRSGQKFIQASSEDPNDPIYFRILLFDIDWDIQAIDSKIMSPIMPPSTTNSAYNSTLRNCSSGTLTQTVGESTTITTTQSAGWEESMSVSTSNSGSISVTISHEAETKFFGTGGKTSGSITGSYEYTKTQTETNTRSGSLSTEKSVQVSVSRQIGVPPGTAIAVADVYQQYTNIKVPFVQRFRISGKYQENNNDLTGQEILTQFAFNSFTGVVTDVQANFIEVTVRGTTTIDRIIETTTETRDIKDACN
;
A
#
# COMPACT_ATOMS: atom_id res chain seq x y z
N MET A 1 -0.95 -49.57 -7.43
CA MET A 1 -1.34 -50.88 -8.02
C MET A 1 -1.29 -50.74 -9.54
N LYS A 2 -0.44 -51.55 -10.19
CA LYS A 2 -0.29 -51.85 -11.64
C LYS A 2 -0.90 -50.90 -12.69
N SER A 3 -0.04 -50.33 -13.55
CA SER A 3 -0.13 -50.60 -14.99
C SER A 3 1.25 -50.44 -15.65
N ILE A 4 1.60 -51.43 -16.49
CA ILE A 4 2.89 -51.70 -17.14
C ILE A 4 2.59 -51.98 -18.61
N ARG A 5 3.58 -51.70 -19.47
CA ARG A 5 3.82 -52.10 -20.89
C ARG A 5 3.38 -51.07 -21.93
N LYS A 6 4.34 -50.42 -22.61
CA LYS A 6 5.24 -50.90 -23.70
C LYS A 6 4.46 -51.31 -24.95
N SER A 7 4.63 -50.52 -26.02
CA SER A 7 4.62 -51.05 -27.38
C SER A 7 5.88 -50.58 -28.13
N CYS A 8 6.35 -51.44 -29.01
CA CYS A 8 7.65 -51.50 -29.63
C CYS A 8 7.46 -51.56 -31.16
N GLU A 9 8.54 -51.28 -31.89
CA GLU A 9 8.84 -51.75 -33.26
C GLU A 9 8.50 -50.90 -34.50
N LYS A 10 9.59 -50.30 -35.03
CA LYS A 10 10.24 -50.56 -36.33
C LYS A 10 9.40 -50.58 -37.62
N VAL A 11 9.72 -49.66 -38.54
CA VAL A 11 9.70 -49.86 -40.00
C VAL A 11 10.84 -49.01 -40.58
N LEU A 12 11.99 -49.59 -40.94
CA LEU A 12 12.38 -50.24 -42.21
C LEU A 12 12.94 -49.24 -43.25
N LEU A 13 14.25 -49.40 -43.45
CA LEU A 13 15.16 -48.78 -44.41
C LEU A 13 14.88 -49.34 -45.82
N TRP A 14 14.66 -48.50 -46.84
CA TRP A 14 14.82 -48.90 -48.25
C TRP A 14 15.45 -47.76 -49.06
N THR A 15 16.69 -48.02 -49.47
CA THR A 15 17.47 -47.27 -50.44
C THR A 15 17.41 -48.05 -51.75
N PHE A 16 17.00 -47.43 -52.87
CA PHE A 16 17.83 -47.33 -54.10
C PHE A 16 17.09 -46.78 -55.34
N LEU A 17 17.87 -46.01 -56.11
CA LEU A 17 17.92 -45.89 -57.58
C LEU A 17 17.17 -44.71 -58.26
N LEU A 18 17.94 -43.62 -58.40
CA LEU A 18 18.24 -42.87 -59.63
C LEU A 18 17.31 -43.07 -60.85
N LEU A 19 16.63 -42.00 -61.25
CA LEU A 19 16.44 -41.63 -62.66
C LEU A 19 16.64 -40.13 -62.82
N ALA A 20 17.56 -39.78 -63.71
CA ALA A 20 17.89 -38.44 -64.12
C ALA A 20 16.77 -37.82 -64.95
N PHE A 21 16.28 -36.66 -64.54
CA PHE A 21 15.74 -35.66 -65.46
C PHE A 21 16.49 -34.35 -65.23
N SER A 22 17.31 -34.04 -66.23
CA SER A 22 17.89 -32.74 -66.50
C SER A 22 16.76 -31.71 -66.60
N CYS A 23 16.71 -30.76 -65.67
CA CYS A 23 16.10 -29.47 -65.87
C CYS A 23 17.20 -28.42 -65.65
N SER A 24 17.58 -27.83 -66.77
CA SER A 24 18.25 -26.54 -66.94
C SER A 24 18.35 -25.71 -65.67
N LYS A 25 19.57 -25.53 -65.15
CA LYS A 25 19.91 -24.34 -64.39
C LYS A 25 19.74 -23.16 -65.34
N GLU A 26 18.62 -22.44 -65.24
CA GLU A 26 18.65 -21.02 -65.56
C GLU A 26 19.61 -20.39 -64.53
N GLU A 27 20.79 -20.01 -65.00
CA GLU A 27 21.64 -19.06 -64.31
C GLU A 27 20.82 -17.78 -64.15
N ASN A 28 20.23 -17.61 -62.97
CA ASN A 28 19.68 -16.33 -62.55
C ASN A 28 20.85 -15.35 -62.66
N PRO A 29 20.73 -14.25 -63.43
CA PRO A 29 21.77 -13.23 -63.46
C PRO A 29 22.02 -12.80 -62.02
N ASP A 30 23.29 -12.71 -61.64
CA ASP A 30 23.76 -12.29 -60.32
C ASP A 30 23.09 -10.94 -59.98
N LEU A 31 21.92 -11.01 -59.33
CA LEU A 31 21.25 -9.87 -58.75
C LEU A 31 22.16 -9.51 -57.60
N GLY A 32 22.93 -8.42 -57.75
CA GLY A 32 23.87 -7.98 -56.73
C GLY A 32 23.23 -8.02 -55.34
N GLU A 33 24.03 -8.31 -54.32
CA GLU A 33 23.57 -8.34 -52.94
C GLU A 33 23.71 -6.94 -52.32
N VAL A 34 22.81 -6.59 -51.40
CA VAL A 34 22.96 -5.38 -50.60
C VAL A 34 23.97 -5.67 -49.49
N ASP A 35 25.08 -4.94 -49.48
CA ASP A 35 26.07 -5.01 -48.39
C ASP A 35 25.47 -4.38 -47.12
N VAL A 36 25.48 -5.11 -46.01
CA VAL A 36 25.12 -4.59 -44.69
C VAL A 36 26.38 -4.16 -43.95
N LEU A 37 26.50 -2.86 -43.68
CA LEU A 37 27.64 -2.21 -43.05
C LEU A 37 27.30 -1.75 -41.63
N PRO A 38 28.33 -1.45 -40.80
CA PRO A 38 28.14 -0.85 -39.49
C PRO A 38 27.28 0.42 -39.55
N PRO A 39 26.54 0.72 -38.47
CA PRO A 39 25.63 1.86 -38.42
C PRO A 39 26.36 3.20 -38.59
N GLU A 40 25.79 4.08 -39.41
CA GLU A 40 26.24 5.47 -39.56
C GLU A 40 25.37 6.50 -38.82
N ILE A 41 24.27 6.06 -38.21
CA ILE A 41 23.37 6.90 -37.40
C ILE A 41 23.79 6.74 -35.92
N PRO A 42 24.57 7.67 -35.33
CA PRO A 42 24.98 7.59 -33.93
C PRO A 42 23.82 7.85 -32.98
N LEU A 43 23.69 7.08 -31.90
CA LEU A 43 22.56 7.23 -30.98
C LEU A 43 22.65 8.51 -30.11
N GLU A 44 23.85 9.09 -30.01
CA GLU A 44 24.13 10.30 -29.23
C GLU A 44 23.60 11.58 -29.89
N GLU A 45 23.20 11.52 -31.16
CA GLU A 45 22.61 12.68 -31.85
C GLU A 45 21.14 12.92 -31.48
N PHE A 46 20.47 11.92 -30.89
CA PHE A 46 19.10 12.03 -30.43
C PHE A 46 19.06 12.71 -29.07
N GLU A 47 18.40 13.87 -29.00
CA GLU A 47 18.25 14.62 -27.76
C GLU A 47 17.51 13.78 -26.70
N THR A 48 18.13 13.61 -25.54
CA THR A 48 17.56 12.92 -24.38
C THR A 48 17.11 13.93 -23.32
N ASP A 49 16.09 13.54 -22.56
CA ASP A 49 15.78 14.18 -21.30
C ASP A 49 16.77 13.72 -20.22
N ALA A 50 17.46 14.69 -19.60
CA ALA A 50 18.37 14.43 -18.49
C ALA A 50 17.62 13.99 -17.21
N GLY A 51 16.30 14.18 -17.16
CA GLY A 51 15.46 13.83 -16.03
C GLY A 51 15.64 14.75 -14.83
N GLU A 52 15.23 14.25 -13.67
CA GLU A 52 15.13 15.00 -12.43
C GLU A 52 15.69 14.19 -11.26
N ILE A 53 16.14 14.90 -10.24
CA ILE A 53 16.45 14.33 -8.93
C ILE A 53 15.72 15.13 -7.85
N GLY A 54 15.37 14.45 -6.77
CA GLY A 54 14.63 15.09 -5.70
C GLY A 54 14.56 14.27 -4.44
N ILE A 55 13.85 14.83 -3.47
CA ILE A 55 13.50 14.20 -2.20
C ILE A 55 11.99 14.25 -2.02
N SER A 56 11.44 13.27 -1.32
CA SER A 56 10.02 13.19 -0.99
C SER A 56 9.87 13.09 0.53
N ILE A 57 9.23 14.09 1.12
CA ILE A 57 8.95 14.17 2.55
C ILE A 57 7.49 13.78 2.77
N SER A 58 7.24 12.90 3.74
CA SER A 58 5.91 12.40 4.07
C SER A 58 5.48 12.88 5.45
N GLY A 59 4.42 13.69 5.47
CA GLY A 59 3.70 14.11 6.67
C GLY A 59 2.60 13.13 7.07
N ARG A 60 2.56 11.93 6.47
CA ARG A 60 1.47 10.97 6.63
C ARG A 60 1.25 10.54 8.09
N GLU A 61 2.31 10.36 8.87
CA GLU A 61 2.21 9.99 10.29
C GLU A 61 1.59 11.10 11.16
N ILE A 62 1.83 12.37 10.80
CA ILE A 62 1.18 13.52 11.45
C ILE A 62 -0.32 13.55 11.10
N ALA A 63 -0.65 13.29 9.83
CA ALA A 63 -2.03 13.24 9.36
C ALA A 63 -2.84 12.11 10.00
N LYS A 64 -2.21 10.95 10.27
CA LYS A 64 -2.83 9.83 11.00
C LYS A 64 -3.27 10.19 12.42
N LYS A 65 -2.65 11.20 13.05
CA LYS A 65 -3.02 11.74 14.36
C LYS A 65 -4.10 12.83 14.31
N GLY A 66 -4.58 13.19 13.11
CA GLY A 66 -5.65 14.16 12.90
C GLY A 66 -5.21 15.60 12.62
N TYR A 67 -3.90 15.86 12.53
CA TYR A 67 -3.39 17.17 12.12
C TYR A 67 -3.30 17.27 10.59
N THR A 68 -3.21 18.48 10.05
CA THR A 68 -3.09 18.70 8.60
C THR A 68 -1.73 19.32 8.28
N PRO A 69 -0.74 18.53 7.82
CA PRO A 69 0.53 19.06 7.31
C PRO A 69 0.28 19.97 6.11
N PHE A 70 0.79 21.20 6.16
CA PHE A 70 0.58 22.20 5.12
C PHE A 70 1.86 22.51 4.35
N SER A 71 2.98 22.73 5.06
CA SER A 71 4.28 22.97 4.43
C SER A 71 5.43 22.32 5.21
N ALA A 72 6.55 22.09 4.52
CA ALA A 72 7.81 21.71 5.12
C ALA A 72 8.87 22.77 4.81
N LEU A 73 9.48 23.31 5.87
CA LEU A 73 10.70 24.11 5.78
C LEU A 73 11.90 23.16 5.74
N LEU A 74 12.73 23.30 4.73
CA LEU A 74 13.94 22.53 4.53
C LEU A 74 15.15 23.45 4.71
N ASN A 75 15.90 23.22 5.79
CA ASN A 75 17.16 23.91 6.05
C ASN A 75 18.32 22.99 5.67
N PHE A 76 19.12 23.41 4.70
CA PHE A 76 20.24 22.62 4.18
C PHE A 76 21.53 23.03 4.86
N GLU A 77 22.17 22.09 5.56
CA GLU A 77 23.41 22.36 6.27
C GLU A 77 24.62 22.05 5.40
N ASN A 78 25.62 22.93 5.44
CA ASN A 78 26.96 22.71 4.88
C ASN A 78 26.99 22.38 3.38
N THR A 79 26.02 22.84 2.59
CA THR A 79 25.98 22.69 1.13
C THR A 79 25.76 24.02 0.43
N ASN A 80 26.37 24.19 -0.75
CA ASN A 80 26.10 25.30 -1.67
C ASN A 80 25.37 24.83 -2.94
N ALA A 81 24.93 23.56 -2.95
CA ALA A 81 24.20 22.98 -4.07
C ALA A 81 22.76 23.48 -4.14
N ILE A 82 22.18 23.81 -2.98
CA ILE A 82 20.78 24.22 -2.84
C ILE A 82 20.62 25.20 -1.67
N ASN A 83 19.64 26.10 -1.77
CA ASN A 83 19.27 27.01 -0.69
C ASN A 83 18.13 26.43 0.13
N ASP A 84 17.98 26.93 1.35
CA ASP A 84 16.79 26.70 2.17
C ASP A 84 15.52 27.03 1.39
N THR A 85 14.51 26.19 1.55
CA THR A 85 13.29 26.29 0.77
C THR A 85 12.08 25.79 1.55
N VAL A 86 10.91 26.23 1.12
CA VAL A 86 9.63 25.77 1.65
C VAL A 86 8.91 25.01 0.54
N ILE A 87 8.49 23.79 0.85
CA ILE A 87 7.69 22.96 -0.05
C ILE A 87 6.31 22.71 0.55
N SER A 88 5.28 22.71 -0.29
CA SER A 88 3.89 22.47 0.14
C SER A 88 3.57 20.98 0.13
N PHE A 89 2.76 20.55 1.10
CA PHE A 89 2.18 19.21 1.10
C PHE A 89 0.95 19.16 0.20
N ASP A 90 0.79 18.07 -0.53
CA ASP A 90 -0.51 17.73 -1.13
C ASP A 90 -1.51 17.37 -0.01
N ALA A 91 -2.68 18.00 -0.02
CA ALA A 91 -3.65 17.89 1.08
C ALA A 91 -4.18 16.46 1.30
N LEU A 92 -4.18 15.61 0.26
CA LEU A 92 -4.71 14.24 0.35
C LEU A 92 -3.60 13.19 0.52
N ASN A 93 -2.49 13.32 -0.22
CA ASN A 93 -1.36 12.39 -0.11
C ASN A 93 -0.48 12.66 1.12
N ASN A 94 -0.48 13.91 1.62
CA ASN A 94 0.46 14.39 2.65
C ASN A 94 1.92 14.18 2.24
N LEU A 95 2.21 14.33 0.95
CA LEU A 95 3.54 14.29 0.36
C LEU A 95 3.96 15.68 -0.11
N ALA A 96 5.20 16.04 0.19
CA ALA A 96 5.87 17.23 -0.31
C ALA A 96 7.13 16.80 -1.05
N ASN A 97 7.24 17.16 -2.33
CA ASN A 97 8.38 16.81 -3.17
C ASN A 97 9.20 18.06 -3.48
N LEU A 98 10.51 17.95 -3.34
CA LEU A 98 11.45 18.92 -3.88
C LEU A 98 12.13 18.29 -5.09
N THR A 99 11.91 18.88 -6.26
CA THR A 99 12.38 18.37 -7.55
C THR A 99 13.34 19.36 -8.19
N LEU A 100 14.45 18.87 -8.71
CA LEU A 100 15.46 19.62 -9.45
C LEU A 100 15.68 18.96 -10.82
N LYS A 101 15.67 19.77 -11.88
CA LYS A 101 15.98 19.28 -13.23
C LYS A 101 17.49 19.10 -13.38
N ASN A 102 17.92 17.94 -13.87
CA ASN A 102 19.35 17.65 -14.03
C ASN A 102 20.01 18.62 -15.02
N GLU A 103 19.28 19.12 -16.04
CA GLU A 103 19.77 20.13 -16.98
C GLU A 103 20.18 21.47 -16.31
N GLN A 104 19.70 21.74 -15.09
CA GLN A 104 20.00 22.96 -14.34
C GLN A 104 21.16 22.77 -13.34
N LEU A 105 21.67 21.55 -13.19
CA LEU A 105 22.73 21.19 -12.26
C LEU A 105 24.04 21.00 -13.03
N ASN A 106 25.15 21.39 -12.40
CA ASN A 106 26.47 20.96 -12.87
C ASN A 106 26.84 19.62 -12.21
N SER A 107 27.84 18.94 -12.76
CA SER A 107 28.27 17.60 -12.31
C SER A 107 28.59 17.53 -10.82
N ASP A 108 29.23 18.57 -10.29
CA ASP A 108 29.69 18.60 -8.90
C ASP A 108 28.51 18.70 -7.94
N ARG A 109 27.54 19.57 -8.23
CA ARG A 109 26.31 19.72 -7.44
C ARG A 109 25.41 18.49 -7.54
N GLU A 110 25.28 17.93 -8.74
CA GLU A 110 24.51 16.71 -8.94
C GLU A 110 25.11 15.54 -8.13
N SER A 111 26.43 15.39 -8.14
CA SER A 111 27.12 14.37 -7.35
C SER A 111 26.94 14.60 -5.85
N GLU A 112 27.12 15.83 -5.37
CA GLU A 112 26.93 16.20 -3.96
C GLU A 112 25.52 15.86 -3.47
N LEU A 113 24.48 16.23 -4.24
CA LEU A 113 23.09 15.97 -3.90
C LEU A 113 22.74 14.48 -3.95
N LYS A 114 23.26 13.73 -4.94
CA LYS A 114 23.08 12.28 -5.04
C LYS A 114 23.81 11.53 -3.92
N GLU A 115 24.99 11.99 -3.54
CA GLU A 115 25.68 11.46 -2.36
C GLU A 115 24.83 11.72 -1.13
N GLY A 116 24.31 12.93 -0.97
CA GLY A 116 23.31 13.30 0.03
C GLY A 116 23.82 14.32 1.03
N VAL A 117 22.92 15.22 1.43
CA VAL A 117 23.21 16.41 2.24
C VAL A 117 22.51 16.34 3.59
N ALA A 118 23.03 17.05 4.59
CA ALA A 118 22.35 17.18 5.87
C ALA A 118 21.17 18.16 5.73
N VAL A 119 20.00 17.78 6.23
CA VAL A 119 18.77 18.56 6.11
C VAL A 119 18.00 18.51 7.43
N GLU A 120 17.66 19.67 7.96
CA GLU A 120 16.63 19.82 8.98
C GLU A 120 15.28 20.07 8.30
N VAL A 121 14.29 19.27 8.66
CA VAL A 121 12.94 19.35 8.12
C VAL A 121 11.98 19.75 9.24
N THR A 122 11.29 20.87 9.09
CA THR A 122 10.25 21.33 10.01
C THR A 122 8.91 21.35 9.30
N ILE A 123 7.94 20.56 9.79
CA ILE A 123 6.58 20.52 9.25
C ILE A 123 5.71 21.54 10.00
N LEU A 124 4.98 22.34 9.21
CA LEU A 124 4.07 23.37 9.67
C LEU A 124 2.62 23.08 9.25
N ASP A 125 1.66 23.51 10.06
CA ASP A 125 0.25 23.61 9.67
C ASP A 125 -0.03 24.90 8.85
N GLU A 126 -1.30 25.15 8.51
CA GLU A 126 -1.72 26.33 7.73
C GLU A 126 -1.50 27.65 8.50
N ASP A 127 -1.53 27.60 9.83
CA ASP A 127 -1.32 28.75 10.73
C ASP A 127 0.17 28.95 11.10
N ALA A 128 1.07 28.19 10.47
CA ALA A 128 2.52 28.18 10.72
C ALA A 128 2.95 27.68 12.12
N ASN A 129 2.12 26.91 12.80
CA ASN A 129 2.54 26.19 14.01
C ASN A 129 3.38 24.97 13.64
N VAL A 130 4.40 24.68 14.46
CA VAL A 130 5.25 23.51 14.26
C VAL A 130 4.51 22.24 14.71
N LEU A 131 4.32 21.31 13.78
CA LEU A 131 3.77 19.99 14.06
C LEU A 131 4.86 18.98 14.41
N ALA A 132 5.98 19.01 13.68
CA ALA A 132 7.12 18.12 13.93
C ALA A 132 8.41 18.71 13.36
N SER A 133 9.56 18.24 13.84
CA SER A 133 10.87 18.54 13.24
C SER A 133 11.78 17.32 13.30
N GLN A 134 12.56 17.11 12.25
CA GLN A 134 13.46 15.97 12.14
C GLN A 134 14.73 16.35 11.38
N ASN A 135 15.87 15.94 11.94
CA ASN A 135 17.19 16.16 11.35
C ASN A 135 17.66 14.90 10.63
N PHE A 136 17.96 15.04 9.34
CA PHE A 136 18.59 14.02 8.52
C PHE A 136 20.06 14.35 8.36
N THR A 137 20.94 13.50 8.88
CA THR A 137 22.39 13.69 8.70
C THR A 137 22.83 13.51 7.25
N LYS A 138 22.06 12.73 6.48
CA LYS A 138 22.32 12.48 5.07
C LYS A 138 21.02 12.12 4.34
N LEU A 139 20.59 13.00 3.45
CA LEU A 139 19.43 12.82 2.59
C LEU A 139 19.84 12.92 1.12
N SER A 140 19.85 11.78 0.43
CA SER A 140 20.23 11.66 -0.98
C SER A 140 19.09 12.00 -1.91
N PHE A 141 19.38 12.82 -2.92
CA PHE A 141 18.46 13.14 -4.01
C PHE A 141 18.53 12.03 -5.05
N ALA A 142 17.36 11.58 -5.51
CA ALA A 142 17.27 10.51 -6.50
C ALA A 142 16.11 10.77 -7.46
N SER A 143 16.16 10.14 -8.63
CA SER A 143 14.97 9.96 -9.45
C SER A 143 14.05 8.95 -8.77
N SER A 144 12.73 9.21 -8.78
CA SER A 144 11.73 8.37 -8.11
C SER A 144 12.14 7.96 -6.67
N PRO A 145 12.44 8.94 -5.79
CA PRO A 145 12.99 8.67 -4.46
C PRO A 145 11.99 7.91 -3.59
N SER A 146 12.50 7.20 -2.58
CA SER A 146 11.64 6.67 -1.53
C SER A 146 11.20 7.80 -0.61
N GLU A 147 9.95 7.76 -0.19
CA GLU A 147 9.40 8.73 0.75
C GLU A 147 10.12 8.65 2.11
N ARG A 148 10.31 9.82 2.73
CA ARG A 148 10.88 9.94 4.07
C ARG A 148 9.79 10.35 5.05
N PRO A 149 9.30 9.43 5.90
CA PRO A 149 8.31 9.77 6.90
C PRO A 149 8.93 10.68 7.97
N ILE A 150 8.17 11.68 8.40
CA ILE A 150 8.50 12.49 9.57
C ILE A 150 7.80 11.90 10.80
N ASN A 151 8.57 11.66 11.86
CA ASN A 151 8.03 11.11 13.09
C ASN A 151 7.04 12.09 13.76
N ALA A 152 5.92 11.56 14.25
CA ALA A 152 4.86 12.30 14.93
C ALA A 152 4.68 11.87 16.41
N ASP A 153 5.60 11.11 17.00
CA ASP A 153 5.45 10.52 18.35
C ASP A 153 5.08 11.53 19.44
N GLN A 154 5.55 12.78 19.32
CA GLN A 154 5.30 13.84 20.30
C GLN A 154 3.92 14.51 20.19
N LEU A 155 3.17 14.24 19.12
CA LEU A 155 1.82 14.80 18.94
C LEU A 155 0.77 13.93 19.63
N ASP A 156 -0.23 14.57 20.23
CA ASP A 156 -1.41 13.86 20.75
C ASP A 156 -2.25 13.30 19.60
N ASP A 157 -2.77 12.08 19.73
CA ASP A 157 -3.68 11.51 18.75
C ASP A 157 -5.10 12.04 18.95
N LEU A 158 -5.55 12.94 18.07
CA LEU A 158 -6.88 13.56 18.13
C LEU A 158 -8.01 12.53 17.87
N PHE A 159 -7.66 11.36 17.33
CA PHE A 159 -8.56 10.24 17.08
C PHE A 159 -8.38 9.11 18.11
N ALA A 160 -7.80 9.40 19.28
CA ALA A 160 -7.65 8.43 20.37
C ALA A 160 -8.95 8.17 21.15
N SER A 161 -9.95 9.05 21.02
CA SER A 161 -11.21 8.94 21.76
C SER A 161 -12.04 7.75 21.30
N VAL A 162 -12.45 6.91 22.26
CA VAL A 162 -13.25 5.71 22.01
C VAL A 162 -14.72 6.04 22.22
N SER A 163 -15.57 5.66 21.26
CA SER A 163 -17.03 5.74 21.36
C SER A 163 -17.67 4.38 21.16
N LEU A 164 -18.26 3.85 22.23
CA LEU A 164 -18.95 2.56 22.27
C LEU A 164 -20.39 2.78 22.74
N ARG A 165 -21.35 2.13 22.08
CA ARG A 165 -22.78 2.18 22.41
C ARG A 165 -23.09 1.18 23.52
N GLU A 166 -23.85 1.60 24.54
CA GLU A 166 -24.01 0.78 25.75
C GLU A 166 -24.92 -0.44 25.58
N ASP A 167 -25.81 -0.40 24.60
CA ASP A 167 -26.78 -1.45 24.28
C ASP A 167 -26.23 -2.49 23.29
N LEU A 168 -24.97 -2.36 22.85
CA LEU A 168 -24.34 -3.26 21.88
C LEU A 168 -23.39 -4.26 22.52
N LYS A 169 -23.38 -5.46 21.91
CA LYS A 169 -22.51 -6.58 22.27
C LYS A 169 -21.25 -6.55 21.42
N TYR A 170 -20.09 -6.32 22.04
CA TYR A 170 -18.81 -6.23 21.35
C TYR A 170 -17.95 -7.47 21.59
N TYR A 171 -17.26 -7.94 20.56
CA TYR A 171 -16.27 -9.01 20.66
C TYR A 171 -14.94 -8.44 21.14
N MET A 172 -14.30 -9.10 22.10
CA MET A 172 -12.99 -8.69 22.57
C MET A 172 -11.93 -9.73 22.23
N GLN A 173 -10.89 -9.31 21.52
CA GLN A 173 -9.74 -10.13 21.17
C GLN A 173 -8.48 -9.58 21.85
N ILE A 174 -7.55 -10.46 22.17
CA ILE A 174 -6.24 -10.10 22.71
C ILE A 174 -5.20 -10.27 21.61
N VAL A 175 -4.42 -9.21 21.40
CA VAL A 175 -3.41 -9.12 20.34
C VAL A 175 -2.06 -8.74 20.90
N ASN A 176 -1.00 -9.17 20.22
CA ASN A 176 0.37 -8.79 20.54
C ASN A 176 0.76 -7.49 19.81
N ASN A 177 1.98 -6.98 20.07
CA ASN A 177 2.54 -5.80 19.39
C ASN A 177 2.50 -5.89 17.85
N ASN A 178 2.55 -7.12 17.29
CA ASN A 178 2.47 -7.36 15.84
C ASN A 178 1.04 -7.46 15.32
N ASN A 179 0.04 -7.09 16.13
CA ASN A 179 -1.37 -7.14 15.76
C ASN A 179 -1.89 -8.58 15.46
N SER A 180 -1.17 -9.62 15.89
CA SER A 180 -1.63 -11.00 15.80
C SER A 180 -2.55 -11.31 16.98
N VAL A 181 -3.73 -11.83 16.68
CA VAL A 181 -4.64 -12.35 17.69
C VAL A 181 -4.05 -13.64 18.25
N PHE A 182 -3.97 -13.75 19.57
CA PHE A 182 -3.46 -14.95 20.24
C PHE A 182 -4.39 -15.44 21.34
N GLY A 183 -5.52 -14.77 21.57
CA GLY A 183 -6.57 -15.28 22.44
C GLY A 183 -7.71 -14.30 22.68
N VAL A 184 -8.57 -14.66 23.63
CA VAL A 184 -9.74 -13.89 24.04
C VAL A 184 -9.90 -13.92 25.56
N PRO A 185 -10.43 -12.84 26.17
CA PRO A 185 -10.85 -12.84 27.56
C PRO A 185 -12.20 -13.58 27.68
N SER A 186 -12.25 -14.59 28.55
CA SER A 186 -13.43 -15.41 28.82
C SER A 186 -13.96 -15.16 30.23
N SER A 187 -15.24 -14.82 30.27
CA SER A 187 -16.02 -14.58 31.48
C SER A 187 -16.88 -15.77 31.90
N GLN A 188 -16.64 -16.97 31.36
CA GLN A 188 -17.46 -18.17 31.57
C GLN A 188 -17.90 -18.46 33.02
N ASN A 189 -17.09 -18.01 33.99
CA ASN A 189 -17.34 -18.19 35.41
C ASN A 189 -18.41 -17.24 35.98
N TYR A 190 -18.94 -16.27 35.21
CA TYR A 190 -20.00 -15.37 35.68
C TYR A 190 -21.27 -16.13 36.08
N THR A 191 -21.49 -17.33 35.54
CA THR A 191 -22.64 -18.19 35.87
C THR A 191 -22.52 -18.88 37.24
N ASN A 192 -21.37 -18.78 37.92
CA ASN A 192 -21.14 -19.47 39.19
C ASN A 192 -22.09 -18.99 40.29
N THR A 193 -22.76 -19.92 40.96
CA THR A 193 -23.76 -19.65 42.00
C THR A 193 -23.24 -19.75 43.43
N SER A 194 -21.98 -20.16 43.62
CA SER A 194 -21.38 -20.40 44.93
C SER A 194 -20.20 -19.48 45.25
N ASN A 195 -19.38 -19.13 44.25
CA ASN A 195 -18.18 -18.31 44.43
C ASN A 195 -18.46 -16.86 44.03
N LEU A 196 -18.29 -15.93 44.96
CA LEU A 196 -18.47 -14.48 44.77
C LEU A 196 -17.32 -13.79 44.01
N ALA A 197 -16.21 -14.50 43.82
CA ALA A 197 -14.99 -13.89 43.32
C ALA A 197 -14.41 -14.76 42.21
N THR A 198 -15.01 -14.66 41.02
CA THR A 198 -14.64 -15.44 39.84
C THR A 198 -13.69 -14.68 38.94
N THR A 199 -12.65 -15.37 38.45
CA THR A 199 -11.62 -14.79 37.58
C THR A 199 -12.07 -14.72 36.12
N VAL A 200 -11.59 -13.69 35.43
CA VAL A 200 -11.59 -13.65 33.96
C VAL A 200 -10.39 -14.46 33.48
N VAL A 201 -10.63 -15.43 32.61
CA VAL A 201 -9.58 -16.32 32.12
C VAL A 201 -9.27 -16.04 30.66
N PHE A 202 -7.98 -16.08 30.34
CA PHE A 202 -7.47 -16.03 28.99
C PHE A 202 -7.65 -17.39 28.30
N ARG A 203 -8.15 -17.37 27.06
CA ARG A 203 -8.27 -18.56 26.20
C ARG A 203 -7.55 -18.35 24.88
N GLU A 204 -6.83 -19.38 24.43
CA GLU A 204 -6.11 -19.41 23.14
C GLU A 204 -6.99 -19.90 21.99
N ASP A 205 -8.12 -20.56 22.28
CA ASP A 205 -9.06 -21.05 21.27
C ASP A 205 -9.79 -19.88 20.59
N LEU A 206 -9.58 -19.71 19.28
CA LEU A 206 -10.18 -18.64 18.45
C LEU A 206 -11.29 -19.14 17.51
N ASP A 207 -11.67 -20.43 17.57
CA ASP A 207 -12.72 -20.99 16.71
C ASP A 207 -14.12 -20.69 17.30
N TYR A 208 -14.72 -19.59 16.83
CA TYR A 208 -16.08 -19.17 17.19
C TYR A 208 -17.18 -20.10 16.65
N SER A 209 -16.86 -21.05 15.76
CA SER A 209 -17.84 -21.82 14.98
C SER A 209 -17.98 -23.30 15.40
N GLN A 210 -16.95 -23.91 15.99
CA GLN A 210 -16.94 -25.37 16.22
C GLN A 210 -17.28 -25.86 17.63
N ASN A 211 -17.49 -24.96 18.60
CA ASN A 211 -17.72 -25.39 19.98
C ASN A 211 -19.18 -25.22 20.42
N ALA A 212 -20.09 -26.05 19.88
CA ALA A 212 -21.52 -26.03 20.24
C ALA A 212 -21.81 -26.25 21.75
N ALA A 213 -20.84 -26.78 22.52
CA ALA A 213 -20.93 -26.93 23.97
C ALA A 213 -20.61 -25.65 24.76
N PHE A 214 -20.03 -24.64 24.10
CA PHE A 214 -19.58 -23.38 24.69
C PHE A 214 -20.03 -22.23 23.78
N SER A 215 -21.08 -21.50 24.16
CA SER A 215 -21.37 -20.23 23.48
C SER A 215 -20.24 -19.26 23.79
N MET A 216 -19.20 -19.24 22.94
CA MET A 216 -18.12 -18.24 22.99
C MET A 216 -18.73 -16.86 22.98
N GLU A 217 -19.73 -16.66 22.13
CA GLU A 217 -20.48 -15.43 22.03
C GLU A 217 -21.05 -14.95 23.39
N ASN A 218 -21.53 -15.83 24.28
CA ASN A 218 -22.05 -15.39 25.57
C ASN A 218 -20.97 -15.14 26.64
N ASN A 219 -19.74 -15.59 26.41
CA ASN A 219 -18.66 -15.56 27.41
C ASN A 219 -17.47 -14.68 27.00
N THR A 220 -17.37 -14.26 25.74
CA THR A 220 -16.24 -13.50 25.19
C THR A 220 -16.68 -12.21 24.49
N THR A 221 -17.93 -11.81 24.70
CA THR A 221 -18.43 -10.51 24.29
C THR A 221 -18.84 -9.68 25.48
N TYR A 222 -18.80 -8.36 25.33
CA TYR A 222 -18.94 -7.43 26.43
C TYR A 222 -19.79 -6.22 26.01
N PHE A 223 -20.51 -5.69 26.98
CA PHE A 223 -21.17 -4.40 26.91
C PHE A 223 -20.29 -3.36 27.62
N PHE A 224 -20.33 -2.12 27.11
CA PHE A 224 -19.51 -1.02 27.59
C PHE A 224 -20.42 0.13 27.98
N LYS A 225 -20.48 0.45 29.27
CA LYS A 225 -21.29 1.57 29.78
C LYS A 225 -20.39 2.69 30.28
N LYS A 226 -20.57 3.92 29.79
CA LYS A 226 -19.80 5.08 30.26
C LYS A 226 -20.15 5.38 31.71
N ILE A 227 -19.17 5.82 32.49
CA ILE A 227 -19.39 6.22 33.88
C ILE A 227 -19.95 7.65 33.90
N PRO A 228 -21.18 7.89 34.41
CA PRO A 228 -21.74 9.23 34.49
C PRO A 228 -20.84 10.18 35.29
N GLY A 229 -20.55 11.36 34.73
CA GLY A 229 -19.65 12.34 35.35
C GLY A 229 -18.16 12.02 35.23
N ASN A 230 -17.78 10.92 34.56
CA ASN A 230 -16.40 10.57 34.27
C ASN A 230 -16.28 9.84 32.93
N GLU A 231 -16.45 10.59 31.83
CA GLU A 231 -16.64 10.06 30.48
C GLU A 231 -15.40 9.33 29.90
N ASP A 232 -14.24 9.49 30.54
CA ASP A 232 -13.01 8.76 30.19
C ASP A 232 -13.06 7.28 30.59
N TYR A 233 -14.00 6.91 31.47
CA TYR A 233 -14.10 5.57 32.02
C TYR A 233 -15.35 4.82 31.52
N TYR A 234 -15.15 3.53 31.35
CA TYR A 234 -16.18 2.55 31.05
C TYR A 234 -16.27 1.52 32.17
N SER A 235 -17.48 1.05 32.42
CA SER A 235 -17.71 -0.27 33.02
C SER A 235 -17.83 -1.30 31.90
N ILE A 236 -17.26 -2.47 32.11
CA ILE A 236 -17.23 -3.56 31.13
C ILE A 236 -17.97 -4.74 31.74
N GLY A 237 -18.92 -5.35 31.03
CA GLY A 237 -19.72 -6.43 31.61
C GLY A 237 -20.37 -7.37 30.60
N VAL A 238 -20.93 -8.46 31.14
CA VAL A 238 -21.73 -9.45 30.42
C VAL A 238 -23.18 -9.34 30.88
N HIS A 239 -24.11 -9.39 29.93
CA HIS A 239 -25.54 -9.41 30.22
C HIS A 239 -26.09 -10.83 30.07
N ASN A 240 -26.84 -11.29 31.07
CA ASN A 240 -27.57 -12.55 31.02
C ASN A 240 -29.03 -12.30 31.40
N ASN A 241 -29.89 -12.07 30.40
CA ASN A 241 -31.22 -11.52 30.61
C ASN A 241 -31.14 -10.18 31.36
N ASN A 242 -31.80 -10.07 32.52
CA ASN A 242 -31.77 -8.86 33.36
C ASN A 242 -30.55 -8.79 34.31
N ASP A 243 -29.75 -9.85 34.37
CA ASP A 243 -28.58 -9.92 35.24
C ASP A 243 -27.38 -9.26 34.56
N LEU A 244 -26.74 -8.31 35.25
CA LEU A 244 -25.56 -7.60 34.77
C LEU A 244 -24.34 -8.02 35.58
N HIS A 245 -23.34 -8.57 34.90
CA HIS A 245 -22.13 -9.10 35.51
C HIS A 245 -20.94 -8.24 35.08
N TYR A 246 -20.39 -7.43 35.99
CA TYR A 246 -19.34 -6.49 35.63
C TYR A 246 -17.93 -6.98 35.96
N PHE A 247 -16.97 -6.51 35.17
CA PHE A 247 -15.56 -6.55 35.50
C PHE A 247 -15.25 -5.66 36.69
N TYR A 248 -14.35 -6.13 37.54
CA TYR A 248 -13.82 -5.36 38.65
C TYR A 248 -12.42 -5.82 39.03
N MET A 249 -11.68 -4.91 39.65
CA MET A 249 -10.37 -5.20 40.21
C MET A 249 -10.46 -5.54 41.69
N ILE A 250 -9.71 -6.56 42.10
CA ILE A 250 -9.44 -6.87 43.51
C ILE A 250 -8.02 -7.44 43.63
N ASN A 251 -7.21 -6.90 44.54
CA ASN A 251 -5.80 -7.31 44.72
C ASN A 251 -5.01 -7.39 43.40
N SER A 252 -5.21 -6.40 42.52
CA SER A 252 -4.64 -6.34 41.16
C SER A 252 -5.12 -7.41 40.18
N GLU A 253 -5.99 -8.35 40.56
CA GLU A 253 -6.55 -9.35 39.64
C GLU A 253 -7.84 -8.84 38.98
N LEU A 254 -7.99 -9.11 37.67
CA LEU A 254 -9.24 -8.87 36.96
C LEU A 254 -10.25 -9.97 37.26
N ARG A 255 -11.41 -9.59 37.79
CA ARG A 255 -12.51 -10.49 38.11
C ARG A 255 -13.80 -10.08 37.42
N ILE A 256 -14.72 -11.02 37.33
CA ILE A 256 -16.09 -10.84 36.83
C ILE A 256 -17.05 -11.15 37.98
N GLN A 257 -18.10 -10.36 38.14
CA GLN A 257 -19.18 -10.66 39.09
C GLN A 257 -19.87 -11.96 38.71
N SER A 258 -20.04 -12.85 39.67
CA SER A 258 -20.75 -14.12 39.46
C SER A 258 -22.24 -14.01 39.78
N LYS A 259 -23.01 -15.03 39.43
CA LYS A 259 -24.41 -15.15 39.84
C LYS A 259 -24.56 -15.19 41.36
N ALA A 260 -23.58 -15.72 42.08
CA ALA A 260 -23.53 -15.68 43.54
C ALA A 260 -23.55 -14.24 44.08
N ASN A 261 -22.83 -13.31 43.42
CA ASN A 261 -22.84 -11.89 43.83
C ASN A 261 -24.24 -11.29 43.71
N LEU A 262 -24.91 -11.53 42.59
CA LEU A 262 -26.27 -11.00 42.36
C LEU A 262 -27.30 -11.62 43.31
N VAL A 263 -27.20 -12.93 43.57
CA VAL A 263 -28.07 -13.61 44.55
C VAL A 263 -27.87 -13.04 45.95
N GLN A 264 -26.64 -12.75 46.34
CA GLN A 264 -26.33 -12.18 47.65
C GLN A 264 -26.77 -10.70 47.76
N ASN A 265 -26.53 -9.91 46.71
CA ASN A 265 -26.81 -8.47 46.72
C ASN A 265 -28.29 -8.15 46.43
N GLY A 266 -29.01 -9.06 45.78
CA GLY A 266 -30.41 -8.92 45.41
C GLY A 266 -30.69 -7.97 44.23
N ILE A 267 -29.70 -7.19 43.78
CA ILE A 267 -29.79 -6.22 42.69
C ILE A 267 -28.50 -6.21 41.86
N ASN A 268 -28.58 -5.64 40.65
CA ASN A 268 -27.41 -5.29 39.85
C ASN A 268 -26.57 -4.23 40.57
N THR A 269 -25.26 -4.28 40.40
CA THR A 269 -24.34 -3.35 41.07
C THR A 269 -24.42 -1.96 40.43
N PRO A 270 -24.61 -0.87 41.19
CA PRO A 270 -24.53 0.50 40.68
C PRO A 270 -23.07 0.87 40.46
N VAL A 271 -22.51 0.51 39.30
CA VAL A 271 -21.08 0.65 38.97
C VAL A 271 -20.53 2.07 39.14
N GLU A 272 -21.39 3.08 39.02
CA GLU A 272 -21.10 4.49 39.28
C GLU A 272 -20.63 4.79 40.71
N ASP A 273 -20.95 3.94 41.69
CA ASP A 273 -20.53 4.13 43.09
C ASP A 273 -19.22 3.40 43.43
N TYR A 274 -18.69 2.60 42.49
CA TYR A 274 -17.57 1.69 42.75
C TYR A 274 -16.41 1.91 41.78
N PRO A 275 -15.44 2.77 42.14
CA PRO A 275 -14.27 3.09 41.32
C PRO A 275 -13.49 1.87 40.80
N ASN A 276 -13.48 0.74 41.52
CA ASN A 276 -12.78 -0.48 41.11
C ASN A 276 -13.45 -1.24 39.95
N TYR A 277 -14.57 -0.75 39.42
CA TYR A 277 -15.27 -1.25 38.23
C TYR A 277 -15.02 -0.39 36.99
N TRP A 278 -14.23 0.67 37.12
CA TRP A 278 -14.01 1.65 36.06
C TRP A 278 -12.72 1.34 35.30
N PHE A 279 -12.77 1.43 33.98
CA PHE A 279 -11.66 1.13 33.09
C PHE A 279 -11.54 2.18 31.99
N ARG A 280 -10.32 2.68 31.75
CA ARG A 280 -9.98 3.51 30.59
C ARG A 280 -9.54 2.63 29.44
N ILE A 281 -9.94 2.97 28.23
CA ILE A 281 -9.50 2.32 27.00
C ILE A 281 -8.60 3.30 26.26
N LEU A 282 -7.32 2.98 26.14
CA LEU A 282 -6.30 3.86 25.57
C LEU A 282 -5.78 3.29 24.27
N LYS A 283 -5.75 4.09 23.22
CA LYS A 283 -5.14 3.74 21.93
C LYS A 283 -3.62 3.91 22.02
N GLU A 284 -2.88 2.87 21.69
CA GLU A 284 -1.41 2.94 21.55
C GLU A 284 -1.00 3.04 20.07
N GLY A 285 -1.79 2.40 19.21
CA GLY A 285 -1.54 2.38 17.77
C GLY A 285 -2.68 1.71 17.01
N PRO A 286 -2.57 1.53 15.68
CA PRO A 286 -3.61 0.92 14.86
C PRO A 286 -4.01 -0.48 15.36
N GLY A 287 -5.22 -0.61 15.89
CA GLY A 287 -5.75 -1.86 16.45
C GLY A 287 -5.06 -2.36 17.72
N LEU A 288 -4.30 -1.50 18.40
CA LEU A 288 -3.62 -1.78 19.66
C LEU A 288 -4.20 -0.89 20.76
N PHE A 289 -5.03 -1.46 21.62
CA PHE A 289 -5.63 -0.73 22.74
C PHE A 289 -5.27 -1.34 24.08
N LYS A 290 -4.90 -0.49 25.04
CA LYS A 290 -4.67 -0.87 26.43
C LYS A 290 -5.96 -0.63 27.22
N ILE A 291 -6.25 -1.52 28.17
CA ILE A 291 -7.29 -1.29 29.18
C ILE A 291 -6.58 -1.00 30.49
N VAL A 292 -6.85 0.16 31.09
CA VAL A 292 -6.24 0.63 32.33
C VAL A 292 -7.31 0.73 33.40
N PRO A 293 -7.26 -0.08 34.47
CA PRO A 293 -8.20 0.04 35.58
C PRO A 293 -8.05 1.37 36.32
N ASN A 294 -9.14 1.87 36.88
CA ASN A 294 -9.10 3.08 37.68
C ASN A 294 -8.28 2.89 38.97
N GLY A 295 -7.46 3.90 39.30
CA GLY A 295 -6.52 3.85 40.42
C GLY A 295 -5.30 2.96 40.18
N ALA A 296 -5.12 2.40 38.98
CA ALA A 296 -3.90 1.74 38.56
C ALA A 296 -3.06 2.66 37.65
N ASP A 297 -1.75 2.64 37.82
CA ASP A 297 -0.82 3.41 37.00
C ASP A 297 -0.51 2.71 35.65
N PHE A 298 -0.81 1.41 35.55
CA PHE A 298 -0.40 0.56 34.43
C PHE A 298 -1.54 -0.29 33.87
N PRO A 299 -1.46 -0.72 32.59
CA PRO A 299 -2.52 -1.47 31.93
C PRO A 299 -2.67 -2.90 32.47
N LEU A 300 -3.77 -3.54 32.06
CA LEU A 300 -3.93 -4.99 32.21
C LEU A 300 -2.80 -5.72 31.45
N ILE A 301 -2.33 -6.83 32.03
CA ILE A 301 -1.32 -7.74 31.50
C ILE A 301 -1.77 -9.19 31.69
N ARG A 302 -1.13 -10.09 30.94
CA ARG A 302 -1.28 -11.54 31.15
C ARG A 302 -0.44 -11.96 32.36
N SER A 303 -1.06 -12.69 33.29
CA SER A 303 -0.41 -13.30 34.45
C SER A 303 -0.45 -14.82 34.34
N GLY A 304 0.73 -15.45 34.35
CA GLY A 304 0.87 -16.88 34.11
C GLY A 304 0.29 -17.31 32.75
N GLN A 305 -0.23 -18.53 32.67
CA GLN A 305 -0.75 -19.08 31.41
C GLN A 305 -2.20 -18.67 31.10
N LYS A 306 -2.99 -18.23 32.09
CA LYS A 306 -4.46 -18.12 31.93
C LYS A 306 -5.12 -16.91 32.61
N PHE A 307 -4.40 -16.06 33.33
CA PHE A 307 -5.03 -14.98 34.10
C PHE A 307 -4.73 -13.60 33.52
N ILE A 308 -5.59 -12.64 33.84
CA ILE A 308 -5.42 -11.23 33.51
C ILE A 308 -5.36 -10.44 34.81
N GLN A 309 -4.38 -9.56 34.96
CA GLN A 309 -4.18 -8.73 36.15
C GLN A 309 -3.73 -7.33 35.74
N ALA A 310 -3.91 -6.33 36.59
CA ALA A 310 -3.26 -5.03 36.43
C ALA A 310 -1.75 -5.18 36.64
N SER A 311 -0.96 -4.55 35.77
CA SER A 311 0.49 -4.51 35.98
C SER A 311 0.83 -3.67 37.21
N SER A 312 1.89 -4.07 37.92
CA SER A 312 2.45 -3.29 39.03
C SER A 312 3.55 -2.32 38.60
N GLU A 313 4.04 -2.46 37.37
CA GLU A 313 5.09 -1.65 36.75
C GLU A 313 4.81 -1.48 35.24
N ASP A 314 5.54 -0.60 34.55
CA ASP A 314 5.41 -0.43 33.11
C ASP A 314 5.82 -1.74 32.40
N PRO A 315 4.88 -2.48 31.79
CA PRO A 315 5.20 -3.80 31.29
C PRO A 315 6.00 -3.71 29.99
N ASN A 316 7.10 -4.46 29.93
CA ASN A 316 7.85 -4.64 28.67
C ASN A 316 7.03 -5.36 27.58
N ASP A 317 5.95 -6.06 27.94
CA ASP A 317 5.05 -6.76 27.02
C ASP A 317 3.58 -6.62 27.48
N PRO A 318 2.93 -5.47 27.23
CA PRO A 318 1.52 -5.29 27.55
C PRO A 318 0.64 -6.19 26.68
N ILE A 319 -0.53 -6.56 27.19
CA ILE A 319 -1.57 -7.13 26.33
C ILE A 319 -2.35 -5.99 25.69
N TYR A 320 -2.70 -6.17 24.42
CA TYR A 320 -3.58 -5.24 23.71
C TYR A 320 -4.92 -5.90 23.42
N PHE A 321 -5.94 -5.06 23.36
CA PHE A 321 -7.30 -5.44 23.10
C PHE A 321 -7.75 -4.88 21.76
N ARG A 322 -8.57 -5.68 21.07
CA ARG A 322 -9.42 -5.21 19.97
C ARG A 322 -10.85 -5.42 20.35
N ILE A 323 -11.68 -4.39 20.17
CA ILE A 323 -13.09 -4.39 20.54
C ILE A 323 -13.87 -4.22 19.24
N LEU A 324 -14.46 -5.32 18.76
CA LEU A 324 -14.99 -5.44 17.40
C LEU A 324 -16.50 -5.63 17.39
N LEU A 325 -17.16 -5.06 16.40
CA LEU A 325 -18.53 -5.37 16.01
C LEU A 325 -18.53 -6.04 14.64
N PHE A 326 -19.15 -7.23 14.55
CA PHE A 326 -19.30 -7.94 13.28
C PHE A 326 -20.68 -7.74 12.63
N ASP A 327 -21.65 -7.24 13.38
CA ASP A 327 -23.04 -7.03 12.95
C ASP A 327 -23.26 -5.62 12.37
N ILE A 328 -22.32 -5.19 11.51
CA ILE A 328 -22.36 -3.92 10.79
C ILE A 328 -22.40 -4.20 9.29
N ASP A 329 -23.40 -3.65 8.63
CA ASP A 329 -23.46 -3.55 7.17
C ASP A 329 -22.70 -2.29 6.74
N TRP A 330 -21.48 -2.48 6.23
CA TRP A 330 -20.63 -1.40 5.75
C TRP A 330 -21.00 -0.99 4.31
N ASP A 331 -21.13 0.31 4.08
CA ASP A 331 -21.19 0.92 2.75
C ASP A 331 -19.92 1.74 2.53
N ILE A 332 -19.06 1.25 1.64
CA ILE A 332 -17.76 1.86 1.32
C ILE A 332 -17.75 2.25 -0.15
N GLN A 333 -17.55 3.53 -0.40
CA GLN A 333 -17.60 4.13 -1.74
C GLN A 333 -16.27 4.77 -2.08
N ALA A 334 -15.70 4.42 -3.23
CA ALA A 334 -14.58 5.15 -3.80
C ALA A 334 -15.07 6.51 -4.32
N ILE A 335 -14.46 7.61 -3.86
CA ILE A 335 -14.87 8.97 -4.24
C ILE A 335 -14.01 9.46 -5.41
N ASP A 336 -12.73 9.66 -5.14
CA ASP A 336 -11.75 10.19 -6.09
C ASP A 336 -10.34 9.66 -5.78
N SER A 337 -9.45 9.76 -6.77
CA SER A 337 -8.03 9.48 -6.62
C SER A 337 -7.23 10.73 -6.92
N LYS A 338 -6.14 10.92 -6.18
CA LYS A 338 -5.17 11.99 -6.41
C LYS A 338 -3.81 11.38 -6.68
N ILE A 339 -3.21 11.83 -7.78
CA ILE A 339 -1.96 11.31 -8.30
C ILE A 339 -0.91 12.41 -8.16
N MET A 340 0.28 12.03 -7.69
CA MET A 340 1.43 12.92 -7.60
C MET A 340 2.26 12.82 -8.88
N SER A 341 2.78 13.94 -9.35
CA SER A 341 3.76 13.93 -10.44
C SER A 341 5.02 13.17 -9.97
N PRO A 342 5.51 12.20 -10.76
CA PRO A 342 6.75 11.49 -10.43
C PRO A 342 7.97 12.41 -10.59
N ILE A 343 9.05 12.10 -9.86
CA ILE A 343 10.37 12.67 -10.14
C ILE A 343 11.00 11.80 -11.23
N MET A 344 11.09 12.36 -12.44
CA MET A 344 11.36 11.59 -13.65
C MET A 344 12.83 11.13 -13.71
N PRO A 345 13.10 9.85 -14.04
CA PRO A 345 14.46 9.39 -14.34
C PRO A 345 14.95 9.99 -15.66
N PRO A 346 16.27 9.94 -15.96
CA PRO A 346 16.75 10.27 -17.29
C PRO A 346 16.19 9.30 -18.33
N SER A 347 15.94 9.80 -19.53
CA SER A 347 15.64 8.97 -20.70
C SER A 347 16.92 8.34 -21.25
N THR A 348 16.82 7.13 -21.81
CA THR A 348 17.92 6.46 -22.51
C THR A 348 17.55 6.17 -23.97
N THR A 349 18.44 6.50 -24.90
CA THR A 349 18.30 6.16 -26.32
C THR A 349 18.86 4.76 -26.59
N ASN A 350 18.09 3.93 -27.30
CA ASN A 350 18.46 2.60 -27.75
C ASN A 350 18.01 2.40 -29.20
N SER A 351 18.55 1.37 -29.88
CA SER A 351 18.11 1.00 -31.23
C SER A 351 17.65 -0.45 -31.27
N ALA A 352 16.48 -0.68 -31.89
CA ALA A 352 16.01 -2.01 -32.23
C ALA A 352 16.60 -2.51 -33.55
N TYR A 353 16.94 -1.59 -34.47
CA TYR A 353 17.68 -1.86 -35.69
C TYR A 353 18.56 -0.65 -36.01
N ASN A 354 19.81 -0.86 -36.43
CA ASN A 354 20.67 0.23 -36.91
C ASN A 354 21.75 -0.36 -37.82
N SER A 355 21.71 -0.04 -39.12
CA SER A 355 22.66 -0.56 -40.11
C SER A 355 22.69 0.33 -41.35
N THR A 356 23.76 0.21 -42.12
CA THR A 356 23.91 0.89 -43.41
C THR A 356 23.81 -0.12 -44.55
N LEU A 357 22.89 0.10 -45.47
CA LEU A 357 22.62 -0.77 -46.62
C LEU A 357 23.30 -0.19 -47.86
N ARG A 358 24.30 -0.85 -48.42
CA ARG A 358 25.04 -0.35 -49.60
C ARG A 358 24.77 -1.21 -50.83
N ASN A 359 24.59 -0.55 -51.97
CA ASN A 359 24.40 -1.20 -53.26
C ASN A 359 25.42 -0.70 -54.29
N CYS A 360 26.43 -1.52 -54.57
CA CYS A 360 27.44 -1.24 -55.60
C CYS A 360 27.15 -1.91 -56.95
N SER A 361 25.95 -2.45 -57.13
CA SER A 361 25.48 -3.00 -58.41
C SER A 361 24.97 -1.89 -59.34
N SER A 362 24.65 -2.27 -60.58
CA SER A 362 24.13 -1.36 -61.62
C SER A 362 22.61 -1.15 -61.57
N GLY A 363 21.89 -1.89 -60.72
CA GLY A 363 20.43 -1.82 -60.57
C GLY A 363 20.01 -1.45 -59.15
N THR A 364 18.75 -1.06 -58.94
CA THR A 364 18.21 -0.88 -57.57
C THR A 364 17.99 -2.25 -56.94
N LEU A 365 18.50 -2.44 -55.73
CA LEU A 365 18.30 -3.65 -54.95
C LEU A 365 17.29 -3.39 -53.84
N THR A 366 16.50 -4.39 -53.48
CA THR A 366 15.55 -4.29 -52.36
C THR A 366 15.99 -5.21 -51.24
N GLN A 367 16.13 -4.67 -50.04
CA GLN A 367 16.49 -5.42 -48.85
C GLN A 367 15.36 -5.33 -47.82
N THR A 368 15.03 -6.45 -47.19
CA THR A 368 14.18 -6.44 -46.00
C THR A 368 15.05 -6.04 -44.81
N VAL A 369 14.65 -4.99 -44.10
CA VAL A 369 15.30 -4.50 -42.89
C VAL A 369 14.35 -4.55 -41.70
N GLY A 370 14.93 -4.60 -40.50
CA GLY A 370 14.21 -4.71 -39.25
C GLY A 370 13.61 -6.10 -39.02
N GLU A 371 13.65 -6.56 -37.77
CA GLU A 371 12.81 -7.64 -37.26
C GLU A 371 11.65 -7.03 -36.46
N SER A 372 10.47 -7.65 -36.47
CA SER A 372 9.37 -7.17 -35.64
C SER A 372 9.69 -7.41 -34.16
N THR A 373 10.20 -6.39 -33.47
CA THR A 373 10.55 -6.46 -32.06
C THR A 373 9.49 -5.73 -31.24
N THR A 374 9.02 -6.38 -30.19
CA THR A 374 8.03 -5.82 -29.25
C THR A 374 8.63 -5.82 -27.86
N ILE A 375 8.51 -4.71 -27.16
CA ILE A 375 8.93 -4.60 -25.76
C ILE A 375 7.66 -4.48 -24.90
N THR A 376 7.53 -5.35 -23.91
CA THR A 376 6.43 -5.28 -22.95
C THR A 376 6.74 -4.26 -21.86
N THR A 377 5.78 -3.37 -21.64
CA THR A 377 5.68 -2.44 -20.52
C THR A 377 4.74 -3.03 -19.48
N THR A 378 5.20 -3.12 -18.25
CA THR A 378 4.43 -3.56 -17.09
C THR A 378 4.15 -2.38 -16.18
N GLN A 379 2.89 -2.21 -15.81
CA GLN A 379 2.45 -1.22 -14.84
C GLN A 379 1.86 -1.97 -13.65
N SER A 380 2.31 -1.67 -12.44
CA SER A 380 1.79 -2.27 -11.22
C SER A 380 1.43 -1.21 -10.18
N ALA A 381 0.22 -1.26 -9.66
CA ALA A 381 -0.21 -0.45 -8.52
C ALA A 381 -0.18 -1.30 -7.25
N GLY A 382 0.64 -0.89 -6.29
CA GLY A 382 0.71 -1.51 -4.97
C GLY A 382 0.12 -0.59 -3.91
N TRP A 383 -0.70 -1.12 -3.02
CA TRP A 383 -1.19 -0.42 -1.85
C TRP A 383 -0.20 -0.53 -0.69
N GLU A 384 -0.03 0.56 0.05
CA GLU A 384 0.88 0.63 1.21
C GLU A 384 0.10 0.64 2.53
N GLU A 385 -1.18 1.02 2.46
CA GLU A 385 -2.09 1.15 3.59
C GLU A 385 -3.29 0.20 3.44
N SER A 386 -3.87 -0.19 4.57
CA SER A 386 -4.97 -1.14 4.65
C SER A 386 -6.21 -0.51 5.28
N MET A 387 -7.34 -0.68 4.60
CA MET A 387 -8.68 -0.46 5.08
C MET A 387 -9.23 -1.79 5.55
N SER A 388 -9.28 -1.95 6.88
CA SER A 388 -9.78 -3.15 7.52
C SER A 388 -11.01 -2.79 8.34
N VAL A 389 -12.08 -3.57 8.16
CA VAL A 389 -13.32 -3.46 8.92
C VAL A 389 -13.75 -4.85 9.36
N SER A 390 -14.39 -4.91 10.52
CA SER A 390 -15.02 -6.12 11.03
C SER A 390 -16.36 -6.31 10.36
N THR A 391 -16.53 -7.45 9.69
CA THR A 391 -17.76 -7.80 8.97
C THR A 391 -17.91 -9.31 8.97
N SER A 392 -19.16 -9.79 8.99
CA SER A 392 -19.48 -11.20 8.83
C SER A 392 -19.31 -11.71 7.38
N ASN A 393 -19.27 -10.79 6.39
CA ASN A 393 -19.11 -11.10 4.96
C ASN A 393 -17.90 -10.38 4.36
N SER A 394 -17.19 -11.02 3.43
CA SER A 394 -16.14 -10.35 2.67
C SER A 394 -16.72 -9.41 1.61
N GLY A 395 -16.07 -8.26 1.44
CA GLY A 395 -16.46 -7.23 0.47
C GLY A 395 -15.26 -6.76 -0.35
N SER A 396 -15.53 -6.31 -1.58
CA SER A 396 -14.53 -5.68 -2.42
C SER A 396 -15.12 -4.49 -3.19
N ILE A 397 -14.29 -3.48 -3.44
CA ILE A 397 -14.69 -2.23 -4.10
C ILE A 397 -13.90 -2.14 -5.40
N SER A 398 -14.56 -1.85 -6.52
CA SER A 398 -13.84 -1.57 -7.77
C SER A 398 -13.20 -0.20 -7.69
N VAL A 399 -11.90 -0.12 -7.97
CA VAL A 399 -11.10 1.09 -7.95
C VAL A 399 -10.33 1.21 -9.26
N THR A 400 -10.32 2.40 -9.85
CA THR A 400 -9.50 2.75 -11.02
C THR A 400 -8.44 3.76 -10.62
N ILE A 401 -7.18 3.33 -10.67
CA ILE A 401 -6.01 4.16 -10.40
C ILE A 401 -5.45 4.66 -11.71
N SER A 402 -5.62 5.95 -11.98
CA SER A 402 -4.98 6.60 -13.13
C SER A 402 -3.55 7.01 -12.80
N HIS A 403 -2.72 7.23 -13.81
CA HIS A 403 -1.41 7.87 -13.68
C HIS A 403 -1.15 8.78 -14.87
N GLU A 404 -0.36 9.83 -14.64
CA GLU A 404 0.14 10.74 -15.67
C GLU A 404 1.62 11.04 -15.38
N ALA A 405 2.45 11.03 -16.42
CA ALA A 405 3.83 11.47 -16.36
C ALA A 405 4.12 12.44 -17.53
N GLU A 406 4.87 13.50 -17.26
CA GLU A 406 5.38 14.38 -18.29
C GLU A 406 6.68 13.78 -18.83
N THR A 407 6.80 13.69 -20.15
CA THR A 407 7.91 13.02 -20.83
C THR A 407 8.46 13.91 -21.93
N LYS A 408 9.76 13.83 -22.20
CA LYS A 408 10.40 14.51 -23.34
C LYS A 408 11.18 13.47 -24.13
N PHE A 409 10.62 13.05 -25.25
CA PHE A 409 11.25 12.09 -26.16
C PHE A 409 11.76 12.81 -27.40
N PHE A 410 13.01 12.56 -27.78
CA PHE A 410 13.64 13.13 -28.97
C PHE A 410 13.52 14.66 -29.03
N GLY A 411 13.77 15.34 -27.90
CA GLY A 411 13.62 16.79 -27.76
C GLY A 411 12.17 17.31 -27.68
N THR A 412 11.18 16.45 -27.93
CA THR A 412 9.76 16.82 -27.98
C THR A 412 9.06 16.47 -26.68
N GLY A 413 8.50 17.48 -26.01
CA GLY A 413 7.69 17.31 -24.80
C GLY A 413 6.32 16.69 -25.10
N GLY A 414 5.85 15.86 -24.18
CA GLY A 414 4.57 15.16 -24.24
C GLY A 414 4.09 14.71 -22.86
N LYS A 415 2.91 14.08 -22.84
CA LYS A 415 2.34 13.47 -21.65
C LYS A 415 1.95 12.03 -21.94
N THR A 416 2.26 11.14 -21.03
CA THR A 416 1.82 9.75 -21.06
C THR A 416 0.89 9.51 -19.88
N SER A 417 -0.23 8.86 -20.15
CA SER A 417 -1.22 8.53 -19.12
C SER A 417 -1.74 7.12 -19.31
N GLY A 418 -2.23 6.54 -18.22
CA GLY A 418 -2.83 5.22 -18.19
C GLY A 418 -3.67 5.03 -16.95
N SER A 419 -4.34 3.89 -16.86
CA SER A 419 -5.16 3.56 -15.71
C SER A 419 -5.18 2.06 -15.46
N ILE A 420 -5.14 1.68 -14.18
CA ILE A 420 -5.25 0.30 -13.71
C ILE A 420 -6.56 0.18 -12.95
N THR A 421 -7.45 -0.70 -13.39
CA THR A 421 -8.70 -0.99 -12.66
C THR A 421 -8.59 -2.34 -11.97
N GLY A 422 -8.99 -2.40 -10.71
CA GLY A 422 -9.01 -3.62 -9.92
C GLY A 422 -9.97 -3.54 -8.76
N SER A 423 -9.86 -4.48 -7.83
CA SER A 423 -10.67 -4.53 -6.62
C SER A 423 -9.83 -4.28 -5.37
N TYR A 424 -10.31 -3.42 -4.49
CA TYR A 424 -9.80 -3.24 -3.14
C TYR A 424 -10.61 -4.12 -2.18
N GLU A 425 -9.97 -5.12 -1.57
CA GLU A 425 -10.61 -6.00 -0.59
C GLU A 425 -10.54 -5.38 0.81
N TYR A 426 -11.66 -5.39 1.53
CA TYR A 426 -11.77 -4.86 2.88
C TYR A 426 -12.42 -5.92 3.78
N THR A 427 -11.64 -6.74 4.49
CA THR A 427 -12.26 -7.74 5.38
C THR A 427 -11.38 -8.12 6.55
N LYS A 428 -12.01 -8.20 7.73
CA LYS A 428 -11.55 -8.93 8.90
C LYS A 428 -12.68 -9.84 9.37
N THR A 429 -12.56 -11.14 9.13
CA THR A 429 -13.51 -12.13 9.64
C THR A 429 -13.17 -12.48 11.09
N GLN A 430 -14.09 -13.13 11.80
CA GLN A 430 -13.90 -13.56 13.20
C GLN A 430 -12.63 -14.41 13.41
N THR A 431 -12.11 -15.05 12.35
CA THR A 431 -11.01 -16.02 12.39
C THR A 431 -9.74 -15.60 11.63
N GLU A 432 -9.79 -14.59 10.76
CA GLU A 432 -8.63 -14.19 9.92
C GLU A 432 -8.13 -12.78 10.25
N THR A 433 -6.81 -12.67 10.40
CA THR A 433 -6.23 -11.56 11.15
C THR A 433 -5.95 -10.30 10.34
N ASN A 434 -5.94 -10.33 8.99
CA ASN A 434 -5.83 -9.14 8.13
C ASN A 434 -5.96 -9.55 6.65
N THR A 435 -6.67 -8.76 5.84
CA THR A 435 -6.42 -8.69 4.39
C THR A 435 -5.39 -7.58 4.15
N ARG A 436 -4.21 -7.94 3.64
CA ARG A 436 -3.32 -6.95 3.01
C ARG A 436 -3.85 -6.75 1.59
N SER A 437 -4.19 -5.52 1.25
CA SER A 437 -4.58 -5.12 -0.11
C SER A 437 -3.53 -5.59 -1.12
N GLY A 438 -3.94 -6.44 -2.06
CA GLY A 438 -3.06 -7.01 -3.09
C GLY A 438 -2.53 -5.97 -4.08
N SER A 439 -1.52 -6.34 -4.85
CA SER A 439 -1.04 -5.52 -5.98
C SER A 439 -1.90 -5.76 -7.22
N LEU A 440 -2.21 -4.70 -7.96
CA LEU A 440 -2.82 -4.76 -9.27
C LEU A 440 -1.73 -4.62 -10.34
N SER A 441 -1.80 -5.37 -11.43
CA SER A 441 -0.88 -5.20 -12.55
C SER A 441 -1.59 -5.27 -13.89
N THR A 442 -1.04 -4.55 -14.87
CA THR A 442 -1.41 -4.63 -16.27
C THR A 442 -0.16 -4.60 -17.14
N GLU A 443 -0.24 -5.23 -18.30
CA GLU A 443 0.85 -5.31 -19.27
C GLU A 443 0.38 -4.71 -20.60
N LYS A 444 1.24 -3.89 -21.22
CA LYS A 444 1.04 -3.32 -22.54
C LYS A 444 2.30 -3.54 -23.37
N SER A 445 2.19 -4.08 -24.57
CA SER A 445 3.34 -4.25 -25.46
C SER A 445 3.45 -3.09 -26.45
N VAL A 446 4.66 -2.60 -26.68
CA VAL A 446 5.00 -1.53 -27.64
C VAL A 446 5.92 -2.12 -28.72
N GLN A 447 5.55 -1.97 -29.98
CA GLN A 447 6.38 -2.40 -31.11
C GLN A 447 7.49 -1.38 -31.36
N VAL A 448 8.74 -1.80 -31.29
CA VAL A 448 9.93 -0.93 -31.38
C VAL A 448 10.72 -1.06 -32.68
N SER A 449 10.40 -2.08 -33.48
CA SER A 449 10.90 -2.25 -34.84
C SER A 449 9.87 -3.01 -35.67
N VAL A 450 9.79 -2.68 -36.96
CA VAL A 450 8.88 -3.30 -37.92
C VAL A 450 9.66 -3.71 -39.15
N SER A 451 9.46 -4.96 -39.58
CA SER A 451 10.08 -5.47 -40.80
C SER A 451 9.51 -4.77 -42.02
N ARG A 452 10.38 -4.19 -42.86
CA ARG A 452 10.01 -3.44 -44.06
C ARG A 452 11.02 -3.62 -45.18
N GLN A 453 10.60 -3.43 -46.42
CA GLN A 453 11.49 -3.45 -47.58
C GLN A 453 11.99 -2.04 -47.89
N ILE A 454 13.30 -1.91 -48.09
CA ILE A 454 13.95 -0.67 -48.52
C ILE A 454 14.66 -0.92 -49.84
N GLY A 455 14.37 -0.05 -50.81
CA GLY A 455 15.07 -0.02 -52.09
C GLY A 455 16.33 0.83 -51.98
N VAL A 456 17.49 0.26 -52.27
CA VAL A 456 18.80 0.92 -52.29
C VAL A 456 19.19 1.18 -53.75
N PRO A 457 19.24 2.45 -54.21
CA PRO A 457 19.65 2.77 -55.58
C PRO A 457 21.10 2.35 -55.89
N PRO A 458 21.44 2.13 -57.17
CA PRO A 458 22.79 1.74 -57.58
C PRO A 458 23.81 2.83 -57.26
N GLY A 459 24.99 2.43 -56.76
CA GLY A 459 26.10 3.33 -56.39
C GLY A 459 25.86 4.14 -55.11
N THR A 460 24.86 3.79 -54.31
CA THR A 460 24.50 4.52 -53.07
C THR A 460 24.48 3.60 -51.87
N ALA A 461 24.44 4.19 -50.67
CA ALA A 461 24.05 3.50 -49.46
C ALA A 461 22.92 4.24 -48.75
N ILE A 462 22.14 3.52 -47.94
CA ILE A 462 21.08 4.07 -47.09
C ILE A 462 21.36 3.61 -45.67
N ALA A 463 21.65 4.54 -44.77
CA ALA A 463 21.66 4.26 -43.33
C ALA A 463 20.23 4.23 -42.81
N VAL A 464 19.90 3.20 -42.04
CA VAL A 464 18.53 2.97 -41.54
C VAL A 464 18.62 2.62 -40.06
N ALA A 465 17.86 3.33 -39.24
CA ALA A 465 17.77 3.07 -37.82
C ALA A 465 16.31 3.10 -37.34
N ASP A 466 15.96 2.10 -36.54
CA ASP A 466 14.76 2.11 -35.69
C ASP A 466 15.24 2.36 -34.26
N VAL A 467 15.06 3.60 -33.82
CA VAL A 467 15.54 4.13 -32.54
C VAL A 467 14.36 4.28 -31.61
N TYR A 468 14.57 3.99 -30.34
CA TYR A 468 13.58 4.22 -29.30
C TYR A 468 14.23 4.84 -28.09
N GLN A 469 13.50 5.74 -27.44
CA GLN A 469 13.87 6.26 -26.13
C GLN A 469 12.97 5.68 -25.07
N GLN A 470 13.53 5.48 -23.89
CA GLN A 470 12.76 4.97 -22.77
C GLN A 470 13.11 5.65 -21.44
N TYR A 471 12.10 5.83 -20.61
CA TYR A 471 12.25 6.03 -19.16
C TYR A 471 12.10 4.68 -18.48
N THR A 472 12.77 4.43 -17.37
CA THR A 472 12.67 3.17 -16.63
C THR A 472 12.42 3.38 -15.14
N ASN A 473 11.68 2.46 -14.51
CA ASN A 473 11.42 2.47 -13.07
C ASN A 473 10.79 3.79 -12.55
N ILE A 474 9.73 4.24 -13.22
CA ILE A 474 8.99 5.43 -12.82
C ILE A 474 8.07 5.05 -11.66
N LYS A 475 8.13 5.78 -10.56
CA LYS A 475 7.22 5.62 -9.42
C LYS A 475 6.29 6.82 -9.33
N VAL A 476 5.00 6.54 -9.39
CA VAL A 476 3.92 7.53 -9.30
C VAL A 476 3.13 7.28 -8.02
N PRO A 477 3.37 8.05 -6.95
CA PRO A 477 2.57 7.97 -5.74
C PRO A 477 1.12 8.37 -6.04
N PHE A 478 0.18 7.67 -5.41
CA PHE A 478 -1.24 7.99 -5.49
C PHE A 478 -1.92 7.77 -4.15
N VAL A 479 -3.06 8.42 -4.01
CA VAL A 479 -3.99 8.21 -2.90
C VAL A 479 -5.40 8.04 -3.43
N GLN A 480 -6.13 7.11 -2.84
CA GLN A 480 -7.55 6.90 -3.10
C GLN A 480 -8.35 7.32 -1.88
N ARG A 481 -9.35 8.17 -2.09
CA ARG A 481 -10.30 8.58 -1.06
C ARG A 481 -11.52 7.67 -1.07
N PHE A 482 -11.98 7.33 0.11
CA PHE A 482 -13.17 6.53 0.35
C PHE A 482 -14.11 7.26 1.30
N ARG A 483 -15.42 7.15 1.04
CA ARG A 483 -16.47 7.47 2.01
C ARG A 483 -16.94 6.18 2.64
N ILE A 484 -17.09 6.19 3.96
CA ILE A 484 -17.40 5.02 4.75
C ILE A 484 -18.56 5.32 5.65
N SER A 485 -19.65 4.58 5.48
CA SER A 485 -20.81 4.59 6.36
C SER A 485 -21.16 3.16 6.75
N GLY A 486 -21.99 3.00 7.78
CA GLY A 486 -22.42 1.68 8.21
C GLY A 486 -23.77 1.72 8.89
N LYS A 487 -24.44 0.57 8.92
CA LYS A 487 -25.69 0.37 9.66
C LYS A 487 -25.60 -0.87 10.53
N TYR A 488 -26.28 -0.85 11.67
CA TYR A 488 -26.41 -2.05 12.51
C TYR A 488 -27.39 -3.04 11.88
N GLN A 489 -27.01 -4.30 11.78
CA GLN A 489 -27.87 -5.34 11.18
C GLN A 489 -29.16 -5.58 11.98
N GLU A 490 -29.11 -5.44 13.31
CA GLU A 490 -30.25 -5.74 14.19
C GLU A 490 -31.41 -4.76 14.02
N ASN A 491 -31.12 -3.45 13.90
CA ASN A 491 -32.15 -2.41 13.93
C ASN A 491 -32.09 -1.43 12.74
N ASN A 492 -31.13 -1.61 11.82
CA ASN A 492 -30.92 -0.77 10.63
C ASN A 492 -30.67 0.73 10.95
N ASN A 493 -30.26 1.06 12.17
CA ASN A 493 -29.84 2.41 12.52
C ASN A 493 -28.45 2.70 11.95
N ASP A 494 -28.24 3.94 11.51
CA ASP A 494 -26.93 4.40 11.04
C ASP A 494 -25.93 4.49 12.19
N LEU A 495 -24.68 4.10 11.93
CA LEU A 495 -23.57 4.39 12.82
C LEU A 495 -23.23 5.89 12.74
N THR A 496 -22.85 6.46 13.88
CA THR A 496 -22.29 7.81 13.91
C THR A 496 -20.85 7.81 13.38
N GLY A 497 -20.36 8.95 12.88
CA GLY A 497 -18.97 9.07 12.42
C GLY A 497 -17.94 8.68 13.49
N GLN A 498 -18.20 9.01 14.76
CA GLN A 498 -17.31 8.64 15.87
C GLN A 498 -17.31 7.14 16.16
N GLU A 499 -18.46 6.46 16.05
CA GLU A 499 -18.55 5.01 16.15
C GLU A 499 -17.80 4.33 15.00
N ILE A 500 -17.95 4.84 13.77
CA ILE A 500 -17.22 4.34 12.60
C ILE A 500 -15.71 4.50 12.80
N LEU A 501 -15.25 5.69 13.19
CA LEU A 501 -13.85 5.98 13.49
C LEU A 501 -13.29 5.01 14.55
N THR A 502 -14.05 4.81 15.63
CA THR A 502 -13.68 3.89 16.73
C THR A 502 -13.53 2.46 16.21
N GLN A 503 -14.48 1.96 15.42
CA GLN A 503 -14.39 0.62 14.83
C GLN A 503 -13.22 0.48 13.86
N PHE A 504 -12.91 1.50 13.05
CA PHE A 504 -11.74 1.51 12.17
C PHE A 504 -10.43 1.42 12.96
N ALA A 505 -10.34 2.21 14.04
CA ALA A 505 -9.18 2.18 14.91
C ALA A 505 -8.98 0.79 15.54
N PHE A 506 -10.05 0.12 16.01
CA PHE A 506 -9.97 -1.26 16.51
C PHE A 506 -9.58 -2.30 15.44
N ASN A 507 -9.91 -2.04 14.17
CA ASN A 507 -9.63 -2.94 13.07
C ASN A 507 -8.21 -2.83 12.49
N SER A 508 -7.33 -2.02 13.07
CA SER A 508 -5.97 -1.77 12.54
C SER A 508 -5.97 -1.03 11.20
N PHE A 509 -6.90 -0.08 11.01
CA PHE A 509 -6.83 0.85 9.89
C PHE A 509 -5.48 1.61 9.89
N THR A 510 -4.79 1.65 8.75
CA THR A 510 -3.47 2.28 8.62
C THR A 510 -3.42 3.47 7.66
N GLY A 511 -4.57 3.86 7.08
CA GLY A 511 -4.67 5.07 6.27
C GLY A 511 -4.88 6.33 7.10
N VAL A 512 -5.33 7.40 6.46
CA VAL A 512 -5.59 8.70 7.11
C VAL A 512 -7.08 9.01 7.07
N VAL A 513 -7.63 9.41 8.22
CA VAL A 513 -8.99 9.95 8.30
C VAL A 513 -8.93 11.44 7.95
N THR A 514 -9.65 11.84 6.91
CA THR A 514 -9.64 13.22 6.41
C THR A 514 -10.85 14.02 6.89
N ASP A 515 -11.96 13.33 7.20
CA ASP A 515 -13.19 13.98 7.67
C ASP A 515 -14.03 13.03 8.52
N VAL A 516 -14.68 13.57 9.56
CA VAL A 516 -15.59 12.83 10.46
C VAL A 516 -16.91 13.59 10.49
N GLN A 517 -17.91 13.05 9.81
CA GLN A 517 -19.24 13.63 9.70
C GLN A 517 -20.22 12.90 10.63
N ALA A 518 -21.48 13.36 10.68
CA ALA A 518 -22.46 12.83 11.62
C ALA A 518 -22.67 11.30 11.48
N ASN A 519 -22.70 10.77 10.25
CA ASN A 519 -23.03 9.38 9.93
C ASN A 519 -22.06 8.71 8.94
N PHE A 520 -20.93 9.34 8.64
CA PHE A 520 -19.89 8.76 7.80
C PHE A 520 -18.52 9.33 8.18
N ILE A 521 -17.46 8.65 7.77
CA ILE A 521 -16.11 9.19 7.73
C ILE A 521 -15.59 9.19 6.29
N GLU A 522 -14.64 10.06 6.03
CA GLU A 522 -13.86 9.99 4.80
C GLU A 522 -12.42 9.67 5.16
N VAL A 523 -11.85 8.74 4.40
CA VAL A 523 -10.49 8.26 4.62
C VAL A 523 -9.75 8.24 3.30
N THR A 524 -8.43 8.24 3.41
CA THR A 524 -7.54 8.06 2.29
C THR A 524 -6.62 6.86 2.52
N VAL A 525 -6.38 6.10 1.46
CA VAL A 525 -5.45 4.97 1.42
C VAL A 525 -4.42 5.25 0.34
N ARG A 526 -3.14 5.18 0.70
CA ARG A 526 -2.01 5.46 -0.19
C ARG A 526 -1.51 4.19 -0.90
N GLY A 527 -0.99 4.39 -2.11
CA GLY A 527 -0.21 3.40 -2.83
C GLY A 527 0.79 4.04 -3.79
N THR A 528 1.55 3.19 -4.47
CA THR A 528 2.51 3.60 -5.50
C THR A 528 2.27 2.79 -6.76
N THR A 529 2.18 3.48 -7.89
CA THR A 529 2.20 2.85 -9.22
C THR A 529 3.63 2.81 -9.73
N THR A 530 4.14 1.64 -10.04
CA THR A 530 5.44 1.42 -10.67
C THR A 530 5.24 1.13 -12.15
N ILE A 531 5.85 1.93 -13.00
CA ILE A 531 5.89 1.74 -14.45
C ILE A 531 7.31 1.31 -14.79
N ASP A 532 7.47 0.07 -15.25
CA ASP A 532 8.80 -0.47 -15.51
C ASP A 532 9.52 0.32 -16.61
N ARG A 533 8.79 0.72 -17.65
CA ARG A 533 9.27 1.57 -18.73
C ARG A 533 8.18 2.34 -19.46
N ILE A 534 8.56 3.44 -20.10
CA ILE A 534 7.73 4.16 -21.09
C ILE A 534 8.58 4.36 -22.32
N ILE A 535 8.07 3.99 -23.49
CA ILE A 535 8.83 3.92 -24.74
C ILE A 535 8.17 4.79 -25.81
N GLU A 536 8.99 5.55 -26.53
CA GLU A 536 8.62 6.23 -27.78
C GLU A 536 9.62 5.83 -28.87
N THR A 537 9.16 5.70 -30.11
CA THR A 537 9.97 5.17 -31.22
C THR A 537 10.05 6.17 -32.37
N THR A 538 11.16 6.13 -33.10
CA THR A 538 11.35 6.87 -34.35
C THR A 538 12.11 6.02 -35.34
N THR A 539 11.80 6.20 -36.62
CA THR A 539 12.52 5.56 -37.72
C THR A 539 13.23 6.63 -38.53
N GLU A 540 14.53 6.46 -38.72
CA GLU A 540 15.36 7.36 -39.50
C GLU A 540 16.02 6.64 -40.68
N THR A 541 16.06 7.33 -41.82
CA THR A 541 16.73 6.88 -43.04
C THR A 541 17.56 8.01 -43.63
N ARG A 542 18.85 7.77 -43.91
CA ARG A 542 19.75 8.75 -44.52
C ARG A 542 20.40 8.19 -45.78
N ASP A 543 20.30 8.93 -46.87
CA ASP A 543 20.98 8.59 -48.12
C ASP A 543 22.46 9.01 -48.07
N ILE A 544 23.34 8.09 -48.45
CA ILE A 544 24.79 8.27 -48.55
C ILE A 544 25.16 8.16 -50.03
N LYS A 545 25.51 9.30 -50.63
CA LYS A 545 25.95 9.35 -52.03
C LYS A 545 27.38 8.84 -52.16
N ASP A 546 27.69 8.26 -53.32
CA ASP A 546 29.04 7.79 -53.69
C ASP A 546 29.64 6.74 -52.73
N ALA A 547 28.80 5.96 -52.05
CA ALA A 547 29.22 4.99 -51.03
C ALA A 547 30.06 3.79 -51.55
N CYS A 548 30.24 3.70 -52.87
CA CYS A 548 30.95 2.63 -53.58
C CYS A 548 32.26 3.08 -54.24
N ASN A 549 32.66 4.35 -54.04
CA ASN A 549 33.88 4.93 -54.61
C ASN A 549 35.06 4.94 -53.64
#